data_AF-A0A926TJ17-F1
#
_entry.id   AF-A0A926TJ17-F1
#
_cell.length_a   1.000
_cell.length_b   1.000
_cell.length_c   1.000
_cell.angle_alpha   90.00
_cell.angle_beta   90.00
_cell.angle_gamma   90.00
#
_symmetry.space_group_name_H-M   'P 1'
#
loop_
_entity.id
_entity.type
_entity.pdbx_description
1 polymer ?
#
loop_
_entity_poly.entity_id
_entity_poly.type
_entity_poly.pdbx_seq_one_letter_code
_entity_poly.pdbx_strand_id
1 'polypeptide(L)' 'RNGVATVDLRLPANAKRRFVSLSTCEQLALFGSIRKTLTSNRQWKIKSVRFTEKGQPIVL' A
#
# COMPACT_ATOMS: atom_id res chain seq x y z
N ARG A 1 20.89 -2.43 -4.51
CA ARG A 1 19.48 -2.85 -4.29
C ARG A 1 18.64 -1.61 -3.95
N ASN A 2 17.56 -1.34 -4.70
CA ASN A 2 16.84 -0.05 -4.67
C ASN A 2 15.85 0.17 -3.51
N GLY A 3 15.86 -0.68 -2.47
CA GLY A 3 15.06 -0.46 -1.25
C GLY A 3 13.56 -0.30 -1.51
N VAL A 4 12.98 -1.08 -2.43
CA VAL A 4 11.54 -1.01 -2.73
C VAL A 4 10.82 -2.12 -1.98
N ALA A 5 9.87 -1.77 -1.12
CA ALA A 5 8.95 -2.72 -0.51
C ALA A 5 7.68 -2.84 -1.38
N THR A 6 7.25 -4.07 -1.67
CA THR A 6 5.92 -4.30 -2.27
C THR A 6 4.98 -4.78 -1.18
N VAL A 7 3.87 -4.06 -0.99
CA VAL A 7 2.79 -4.42 -0.06
C VAL A 7 1.62 -4.93 -0.89
N ASP A 8 1.38 -6.23 -0.84
CA ASP A 8 0.25 -6.89 -1.51
C ASP A 8 -0.96 -6.90 -0.57
N LEU A 9 -1.91 -6.01 -0.80
CA LEU A 9 -3.15 -5.90 -0.04
C LEU A 9 -4.17 -6.90 -0.59
N ARG A 10 -4.79 -7.66 0.31
CA ARG A 10 -5.77 -8.70 -0.06
C ARG A 10 -7.09 -8.45 0.64
N LEU A 11 -8.13 -8.29 -0.18
CA LEU A 11 -9.49 -8.31 0.31
C LEU A 11 -10.04 -9.75 0.23
N PRO A 12 -10.89 -10.16 1.19
CA PRO A 12 -11.62 -11.41 1.08
C PRO A 12 -12.52 -11.39 -0.17
N ALA A 13 -12.78 -12.55 -0.75
CA ALA A 13 -13.50 -12.66 -2.02
C ALA A 13 -14.90 -12.03 -2.00
N ASN A 14 -15.54 -12.02 -0.83
CA ASN A 14 -16.86 -11.46 -0.58
C ASN A 14 -16.83 -10.02 -0.03
N ALA A 15 -15.70 -9.31 -0.12
CA ALA A 15 -15.60 -7.93 0.32
C ALA A 15 -16.56 -7.03 -0.47
N LYS A 16 -17.41 -6.30 0.25
CA LYS A 16 -18.38 -5.35 -0.35
C LYS A 16 -17.71 -4.10 -0.92
N ARG A 17 -16.57 -3.69 -0.36
CA ARG A 17 -15.79 -2.52 -0.81
C ARG A 17 -14.48 -2.98 -1.45
N ARG A 18 -14.01 -2.20 -2.43
CA ARG A 18 -12.70 -2.35 -3.09
C ARG A 18 -11.77 -1.22 -2.68
N PHE A 19 -10.45 -1.39 -2.79
CA PHE A 19 -9.52 -0.30 -2.50
C PHE A 19 -9.76 0.94 -3.38
N VAL A 20 -10.15 0.72 -4.65
CA VAL A 20 -10.53 1.80 -5.59
C VAL A 20 -11.81 2.55 -5.20
N SER A 21 -12.63 1.99 -4.30
CA SER A 21 -13.86 2.64 -3.80
C SER A 21 -13.62 3.56 -2.60
N LEU A 22 -12.38 3.60 -2.08
CA LEU A 22 -12.02 4.50 -0.99
C LEU A 22 -12.05 5.95 -1.48
N SER A 23 -12.59 6.84 -0.66
CA SER A 23 -12.47 8.29 -0.85
C SER A 23 -11.00 8.71 -0.83
N THR A 24 -10.69 9.87 -1.40
CA THR A 24 -9.32 10.42 -1.39
C THR A 24 -8.73 10.50 0.01
N CYS A 25 -9.52 10.89 1.02
CA CYS A 25 -9.07 10.94 2.41
C CYS A 25 -8.74 9.54 2.96
N GLU A 26 -9.57 8.53 2.68
CA GLU A 26 -9.30 7.14 3.08
C GLU A 26 -8.07 6.57 2.37
N GLN A 27 -7.89 6.86 1.08
CA GLN A 27 -6.69 6.46 0.34
C GLN A 27 -5.43 7.10 0.92
N LEU A 28 -5.46 8.42 1.16
CA LEU A 28 -4.34 9.15 1.79
C LEU A 28 -4.01 8.59 3.17
N ALA A 29 -5.03 8.33 3.99
CA ALA A 29 -4.84 7.78 5.32
C ALA A 29 -4.24 6.36 5.27
N LEU A 30 -4.81 5.45 4.48
CA LEU A 30 -4.38 4.07 4.41
C LEU A 30 -2.99 3.93 3.77
N PHE A 31 -2.84 4.38 2.53
CA PHE A 31 -1.59 4.19 1.78
C PHE A 31 -0.47 5.10 2.31
N GLY A 32 -0.81 6.32 2.71
CA GLY A 32 0.14 7.27 3.28
C GLY A 32 0.71 6.80 4.62
N SER A 33 -0.12 6.29 5.52
CA SER A 33 0.34 5.78 6.81
C SER A 33 1.24 4.55 6.66
N ILE A 34 0.85 3.56 5.84
CA ILE A 34 1.68 2.38 5.58
C ILE A 34 3.02 2.78 4.97
N ARG A 35 3.00 3.66 3.96
CA ARG A 35 4.22 4.17 3.33
C ARG A 35 5.14 4.81 4.36
N LYS A 36 4.60 5.71 5.19
CA LYS A 36 5.36 6.42 6.23
C LYS A 36 5.97 5.44 7.22
N THR A 37 5.21 4.46 7.70
CA THR A 37 5.70 3.44 8.64
C THR A 37 6.88 2.67 8.06
N LEU A 38 6.76 2.19 6.82
CA LEU A 38 7.80 1.38 6.18
C LEU A 38 9.07 2.17 5.85
N THR A 39 8.95 3.42 5.40
CA THR A 39 10.11 4.25 5.04
C THR A 39 10.76 4.95 6.24
N SER A 40 10.04 5.11 7.35
CA SER A 40 10.59 5.75 8.56
C SER A 40 11.53 4.83 9.34
N ASN A 41 11.42 3.51 9.18
CA ASN A 41 12.36 2.57 9.79
C ASN A 41 13.65 2.44 8.96
N ARG A 42 14.71 3.13 9.40
CA ARG A 42 16.01 3.12 8.71
C ARG A 42 16.68 1.74 8.65
N GLN A 43 16.41 0.84 9.60
CA GLN A 43 17.02 -0.50 9.63
C GLN A 43 16.53 -1.37 8.46
N TRP A 44 15.30 -1.15 8.00
CA TRP A 44 14.71 -1.90 6.89
C TRP A 44 15.27 -1.49 5.53
N LYS A 45 15.95 -0.33 5.44
CA LYS A 45 16.54 0.20 4.20
C LYS A 45 15.51 0.33 3.06
N ILE A 46 14.26 0.60 3.41
CA ILE A 46 13.15 0.84 2.47
C ILE A 46 13.11 2.33 2.13
N LYS A 47 13.20 2.64 0.84
CA LYS A 47 13.15 3.99 0.27
C LYS A 47 11.78 4.31 -0.34
N SER A 48 11.10 3.31 -0.87
CA SER A 48 9.77 3.48 -1.47
C SER A 48 8.91 2.25 -1.28
N VAL A 49 7.60 2.45 -1.40
CA VAL A 49 6.58 1.42 -1.23
C VAL A 49 5.72 1.38 -2.48
N ARG A 50 5.51 0.17 -3.02
CA ARG A 50 4.57 -0.12 -4.10
C ARG A 50 3.42 -0.93 -3.54
N PHE A 51 2.19 -0.55 -3.87
CA PHE A 51 0.99 -1.27 -3.45
C PHE A 51 0.44 -2.11 -4.60
N THR A 52 0.08 -3.35 -4.30
CA THR A 52 -0.54 -4.27 -5.25
C THR A 52 -1.77 -4.94 -4.63
N GLU A 53 -2.68 -5.42 -5.47
CA GLU A 53 -3.73 -6.37 -5.12
C GLU A 53 -3.54 -7.61 -5.98
N LYS A 54 -3.25 -8.76 -5.35
CA LYS A 54 -2.97 -10.03 -6.05
C LYS A 54 -1.86 -9.87 -7.10
N GLY A 55 -0.83 -9.11 -6.77
CA GLY A 55 0.31 -8.81 -7.65
C GLY A 55 0.05 -7.75 -8.73
N GLN A 56 -1.19 -7.26 -8.89
CA GLN A 56 -1.50 -6.18 -9.83
C GLN A 56 -1.35 -4.82 -9.15
N PRO A 57 -0.72 -3.82 -9.79
CA PRO A 57 -0.61 -2.47 -9.22
C PRO A 57 -1.97 -1.88 -8.86
N ILE A 58 -2.11 -1.33 -7.65
CA ILE A 58 -3.25 -0.48 -7.32
C ILE A 58 -2.95 0.90 -7.90
N VAL A 59 -3.73 1.33 -8.89
CA VAL A 59 -3.72 2.69 -9.41
C VAL A 59 -4.67 3.51 -8.53
N LEU A 60 -4.12 4.52 -7.86
CA LEU A 60 -4.85 5.46 -7.00
C LEU A 60 -5.20 6.73 -7.79
#